data_AF-A0A7S0S0E8-F1
#
_entry.id   AF-A0A7S0S0E8-F1
#
_cell.length_a   1.000
_cell.length_b   1.000
_cell.length_c   1.000
_cell.angle_alpha   90.00
_cell.angle_beta   90.00
_cell.angle_gamma   90.00
#
_symmetry.space_group_name_H-M   'P 1'
#
loop_
_entity.id
_entity.type
_entity.pdbx_description
1 polymer ?
#
loop_
_entity_poly.entity_id
_entity_poly.type
_entity_poly.pdbx_seq_one_letter_code
_entity_poly.pdbx_strand_id
1 'polypeptide(L)'
;KACRNFVQLCMEGYYDNTIFHRVIRDYMVQGGDPTGTGDTGESVYGALFKDEFHQRLKFNRRGLVACANQNAAHTNGSQFFVTLDKCDWLDKKNTIFGKVVGDTIFNLARMNEIDTDPETDRPYEPPRITSTEVLWNPFDDIVLRVDPEAEARKKEEAAAQAAAEAARKSKALAAKGKNLALLSFGDQAEEEEE
;
A
#
# COMPACT_ATOMS: atom_id res chain seq x y z
N LYS A 1 5.38 -22.00 0.30
CA LYS A 1 4.09 -21.28 0.42
C LYS A 1 4.23 -19.78 0.25
N ALA A 2 5.26 -19.16 0.84
CA ALA A 2 5.47 -17.71 0.75
C ALA A 2 5.58 -17.21 -0.71
N CYS A 3 6.42 -17.84 -1.55
CA CYS A 3 6.55 -17.44 -2.96
C CYS A 3 5.24 -17.55 -3.73
N ARG A 4 4.47 -18.63 -3.55
CA ARG A 4 3.16 -18.81 -4.20
C ARG A 4 2.20 -17.69 -3.80
N ASN A 5 2.11 -17.40 -2.51
CA ASN A 5 1.26 -16.32 -1.99
C ASN A 5 1.64 -14.99 -2.62
N PHE A 6 2.94 -14.65 -2.61
CA PHE A 6 3.43 -13.40 -3.16
C PHE A 6 3.15 -13.28 -4.67
N VAL A 7 3.48 -14.30 -5.47
CA VAL A 7 3.27 -14.29 -6.93
C VAL A 7 1.79 -14.15 -7.26
N GLN A 8 0.91 -14.89 -6.58
CA GLN A 8 -0.53 -14.81 -6.84
C GLN A 8 -1.09 -13.43 -6.45
N LEU A 9 -0.68 -12.83 -5.33
CA LEU A 9 -1.11 -11.48 -4.95
C LEU A 9 -0.62 -10.41 -5.95
N CYS A 10 0.58 -10.58 -6.52
CA CYS A 10 1.05 -9.72 -7.61
C CYS A 10 0.17 -9.87 -8.87
N MET A 11 -0.16 -11.11 -9.27
CA MET A 11 -1.00 -11.34 -10.46
C MET A 11 -2.43 -10.81 -10.30
N GLU A 12 -2.94 -10.78 -9.06
CA GLU A 12 -4.25 -10.20 -8.73
C GLU A 12 -4.22 -8.66 -8.62
N GLY A 13 -3.05 -8.02 -8.76
CA GLY A 13 -2.92 -6.57 -8.56
C GLY A 13 -3.15 -6.14 -7.11
N TYR A 14 -3.07 -7.06 -6.15
CA TYR A 14 -3.37 -6.80 -4.73
C TYR A 14 -2.45 -5.74 -4.12
N TYR A 15 -1.20 -5.69 -4.59
CA TYR A 15 -0.21 -4.72 -4.14
C TYR A 15 -0.26 -3.39 -4.91
N ASP A 16 -1.13 -3.25 -5.90
CA ASP A 16 -1.24 -2.02 -6.67
C ASP A 16 -1.78 -0.90 -5.81
N ASN A 17 -1.11 0.25 -5.89
CA ASN A 17 -1.30 1.42 -5.05
C ASN A 17 -1.10 1.19 -3.55
N THR A 18 -0.49 0.10 -3.11
CA THR A 18 -0.15 -0.10 -1.70
C THR A 18 1.09 0.69 -1.32
N ILE A 19 1.17 1.13 -0.06
CA ILE A 19 2.28 1.95 0.43
C ILE A 19 3.27 1.14 1.26
N PHE A 20 4.50 1.64 1.32
CA PHE A 20 5.45 1.26 2.36
C PHE A 20 5.18 2.11 3.60
N HIS A 21 4.40 1.54 4.52
CA HIS A 21 3.90 2.25 5.71
C HIS A 21 4.97 2.38 6.80
N ARG A 22 6.09 1.66 6.70
CA ARG A 22 7.16 1.69 7.68
C ARG A 22 8.53 1.57 7.03
N VAL A 23 9.43 2.49 7.36
CA VAL A 23 10.81 2.52 6.88
C VAL A 23 11.71 2.81 8.06
N ILE A 24 12.65 1.91 8.34
CA ILE A 24 13.64 2.09 9.41
C ILE A 24 15.02 2.08 8.78
N ARG A 25 15.73 3.21 8.95
CA ARG A 25 17.08 3.40 8.40
C ARG A 25 18.02 2.31 8.89
N ASP A 26 18.81 1.78 7.96
CA ASP A 26 19.79 0.70 8.14
C ASP A 26 19.20 -0.58 8.75
N TYR A 27 17.88 -0.78 8.56
CA TYR A 27 17.20 -1.98 9.02
C TYR A 27 16.32 -2.57 7.93
N MET A 28 15.13 -2.00 7.71
CA MET A 28 14.15 -2.58 6.77
C MET A 28 13.13 -1.56 6.28
N VAL A 29 12.53 -1.90 5.13
CA VAL A 29 11.34 -1.23 4.59
C VAL A 29 10.21 -2.24 4.49
N GLN A 30 9.05 -1.92 5.08
CA GLN A 30 7.89 -2.80 5.20
C GLN A 30 6.69 -2.25 4.42
N GLY A 31 6.01 -3.17 3.73
CA GLY A 31 4.83 -2.89 2.91
C GLY A 31 3.96 -4.13 2.74
N GLY A 32 3.09 -4.10 1.72
CA GLY A 32 2.18 -5.21 1.43
C GLY A 32 0.89 -5.22 2.26
N ASP A 33 0.54 -4.08 2.85
CA ASP A 33 -0.75 -3.84 3.49
C ASP A 33 -1.60 -2.90 2.60
N PRO A 34 -2.74 -3.35 2.05
CA PRO A 34 -3.61 -2.50 1.23
C PRO A 34 -4.26 -1.34 1.96
N THR A 35 -4.46 -1.44 3.28
CA THR A 35 -5.02 -0.33 4.06
C THR A 35 -3.94 0.69 4.43
N GLY A 36 -2.68 0.26 4.45
CA GLY A 36 -1.54 1.07 4.84
C GLY A 36 -1.51 1.42 6.33
N THR A 37 -2.26 0.71 7.19
CA THR A 37 -2.22 0.92 8.65
C THR A 37 -1.03 0.20 9.28
N GLY A 38 -0.63 -0.95 8.73
CA GLY A 38 0.43 -1.82 9.24
C GLY A 38 -0.07 -3.05 9.99
N ASP A 39 -1.38 -3.12 10.27
CA ASP A 39 -1.97 -4.21 11.08
C ASP A 39 -2.71 -5.24 10.24
N THR A 40 -2.97 -4.94 8.97
CA THR A 40 -3.86 -5.75 8.12
C THR A 40 -3.12 -6.38 6.94
N GLY A 41 -3.69 -7.46 6.38
CA GLY A 41 -3.08 -8.15 5.25
C GLY A 41 -3.52 -9.60 5.15
N GLU A 42 -4.15 -9.95 4.05
CA GLU A 42 -4.74 -11.28 3.85
C GLU A 42 -3.90 -12.11 2.89
N SER A 43 -3.64 -13.36 3.25
CA SER A 43 -3.01 -14.30 2.33
C SER A 43 -4.03 -14.78 1.28
N VAL A 44 -3.53 -15.36 0.20
CA VAL A 44 -4.37 -16.02 -0.82
C VAL A 44 -5.12 -17.23 -0.27
N TYR A 45 -4.68 -17.77 0.86
CA TYR A 45 -5.28 -18.94 1.50
C TYR A 45 -6.46 -18.59 2.42
N GLY A 46 -6.77 -17.30 2.60
CA GLY A 46 -7.82 -16.83 3.52
C GLY A 46 -7.49 -17.02 5.01
N ALA A 47 -6.26 -17.45 5.33
CA ALA A 47 -5.77 -17.65 6.68
C ALA A 47 -4.25 -17.37 6.75
N LEU A 48 -3.74 -17.13 7.96
CA LEU A 48 -2.31 -17.00 8.18
C LEU A 48 -1.59 -18.32 7.84
N PHE A 49 -0.38 -18.24 7.30
CA PHE A 49 0.38 -19.42 6.90
C PHE A 49 1.71 -19.59 7.64
N LYS A 50 2.18 -20.83 7.68
CA LYS A 50 3.37 -21.26 8.41
C LYS A 50 4.66 -20.60 7.92
N ASP A 51 5.56 -20.32 8.85
CA ASP A 51 6.95 -19.99 8.53
C ASP A 51 7.69 -21.12 7.81
N GLU A 52 8.60 -20.74 6.91
CA GLU A 52 9.42 -21.64 6.10
C GLU A 52 10.90 -21.23 6.22
N PHE A 53 11.66 -21.96 7.04
CA PHE A 53 13.08 -21.65 7.27
C PHE A 53 14.01 -22.60 6.51
N HIS A 54 15.12 -22.06 5.99
CA HIS A 54 16.17 -22.85 5.36
C HIS A 54 17.54 -22.43 5.87
N GLN A 55 18.40 -23.38 6.22
CA GLN A 55 19.76 -23.13 6.76
C GLN A 55 20.67 -22.23 5.90
N ARG A 56 20.43 -22.16 4.58
CA ARG A 56 21.22 -21.35 3.62
C ARG A 56 20.69 -19.93 3.47
N LEU A 57 19.46 -19.67 3.91
CA LEU A 57 18.83 -18.36 3.83
C LEU A 57 18.99 -17.67 5.18
N LYS A 58 19.77 -16.59 5.18
CA LYS A 58 20.09 -15.80 6.37
C LYS A 58 20.07 -14.32 6.03
N PHE A 59 19.77 -13.49 7.00
CA PHE A 59 19.72 -12.03 6.89
C PHE A 59 21.12 -11.39 6.92
N ASN A 60 22.02 -11.87 6.08
CA ASN A 60 23.43 -11.48 6.09
C ASN A 60 23.80 -10.27 5.22
N ARG A 61 22.82 -9.69 4.52
CA ARG A 61 23.00 -8.56 3.61
C ARG A 61 21.68 -7.83 3.37
N ARG A 62 21.79 -6.64 2.80
CA ARG A 62 20.65 -5.88 2.26
C ARG A 62 20.03 -6.50 1.01
N GLY A 63 18.79 -6.12 0.72
CA GLY A 63 18.03 -6.54 -0.45
C GLY A 63 17.44 -7.94 -0.32
N LEU A 64 17.26 -8.47 0.89
CA LEU A 64 16.55 -9.72 1.11
C LEU A 64 15.07 -9.43 1.33
N VAL A 65 14.20 -10.21 0.70
CA VAL A 65 12.74 -10.07 0.81
C VAL A 65 12.20 -11.18 1.70
N ALA A 66 11.47 -10.79 2.74
CA ALA A 66 10.93 -11.70 3.73
C ALA A 66 9.51 -11.34 4.16
N CYS A 67 8.77 -12.33 4.66
CA CYS A 67 7.43 -12.11 5.20
C CYS A 67 7.49 -11.35 6.52
N ALA A 68 6.66 -10.32 6.65
CA ALA A 68 6.37 -9.70 7.93
C ALA A 68 5.35 -10.59 8.66
N ASN A 69 5.61 -10.83 9.94
CA ASN A 69 4.74 -11.63 10.81
C ASN A 69 4.36 -10.82 12.05
N GLN A 70 3.34 -11.26 12.77
CA GLN A 70 2.81 -10.55 13.94
C GLN A 70 3.65 -10.82 15.21
N ASN A 71 4.99 -10.91 15.05
CA ASN A 71 5.93 -11.33 16.11
C ASN A 71 5.62 -12.71 16.72
N ALA A 72 4.81 -13.52 16.05
CA ALA A 72 4.44 -14.87 16.47
C ALA A 72 4.67 -15.86 15.32
N ALA A 73 5.01 -17.10 15.68
CA ALA A 73 5.24 -18.16 14.70
C ALA A 73 3.98 -18.41 13.86
N HIS A 74 4.17 -18.67 12.57
CA HIS A 74 3.11 -19.06 11.63
C HIS A 74 2.02 -17.99 11.41
N THR A 75 2.36 -16.72 11.56
CA THR A 75 1.43 -15.58 11.37
C THR A 75 1.70 -14.80 10.08
N ASN A 76 2.15 -15.47 9.02
CA ASN A 76 2.41 -14.78 7.74
C ASN A 76 1.12 -14.49 6.98
N GLY A 77 0.99 -13.27 6.46
CA GLY A 77 -0.13 -12.81 5.64
C GLY A 77 0.34 -12.29 4.28
N SER A 78 -0.14 -11.11 3.87
CA SER A 78 0.32 -10.42 2.65
C SER A 78 1.52 -9.51 2.86
N GLN A 79 1.78 -9.09 4.10
CA GLN A 79 2.82 -8.12 4.39
C GLN A 79 4.22 -8.71 4.23
N PHE A 80 5.12 -7.90 3.72
CA PHE A 80 6.52 -8.25 3.52
C PHE A 80 7.42 -7.07 3.83
N PHE A 81 8.70 -7.36 4.04
CA PHE A 81 9.71 -6.34 4.18
C PHE A 81 10.94 -6.68 3.34
N VAL A 82 11.71 -5.65 3.03
CA VAL A 82 13.01 -5.75 2.38
C VAL A 82 14.08 -5.22 3.31
N THR A 83 15.17 -5.96 3.47
CA THR A 83 16.27 -5.52 4.34
C THR A 83 17.09 -4.40 3.71
N LEU A 84 17.41 -3.37 4.50
CA LEU A 84 18.30 -2.27 4.11
C LEU A 84 19.74 -2.48 4.60
N ASP A 85 19.91 -3.28 5.64
CA ASP A 85 21.21 -3.78 6.11
C ASP A 85 21.12 -5.23 6.62
N LYS A 86 22.21 -5.73 7.19
CA LYS A 86 22.36 -7.02 7.83
C LYS A 86 21.52 -7.11 9.12
N CYS A 87 20.68 -8.13 9.24
CA CYS A 87 19.69 -8.28 10.31
C CYS A 87 19.69 -9.70 10.92
N ASP A 88 20.84 -10.18 11.43
CA ASP A 88 21.01 -11.58 11.88
C ASP A 88 19.97 -12.01 12.95
N TRP A 89 19.43 -11.08 13.75
CA TRP A 89 18.45 -11.38 14.80
C TRP A 89 17.07 -11.79 14.28
N LEU A 90 16.81 -11.62 12.98
CA LEU A 90 15.60 -12.08 12.29
C LEU A 90 15.74 -13.50 11.74
N ASP A 91 16.96 -14.08 11.78
CA ASP A 91 17.19 -15.45 11.34
C ASP A 91 16.28 -16.42 12.13
N LYS A 92 15.60 -17.31 11.39
CA LYS A 92 14.61 -18.26 11.94
C LYS A 92 13.42 -17.62 12.65
N LYS A 93 13.17 -16.33 12.45
CA LYS A 93 11.94 -15.64 12.87
C LYS A 93 11.07 -15.29 11.69
N ASN A 94 11.67 -14.81 10.60
CA ASN A 94 10.94 -14.41 9.40
C ASN A 94 11.31 -15.30 8.20
N THR A 95 10.31 -15.58 7.37
CA THR A 95 10.47 -16.43 6.17
C THR A 95 11.11 -15.61 5.06
N ILE A 96 12.35 -15.92 4.69
CA ILE A 96 13.02 -15.34 3.51
C ILE A 96 12.53 -16.08 2.27
N PHE A 97 11.98 -15.36 1.30
CA PHE A 97 11.45 -15.96 0.07
C PHE A 97 12.02 -15.35 -1.22
N GLY A 98 12.77 -14.25 -1.13
CA GLY A 98 13.33 -13.60 -2.30
C GLY A 98 14.52 -12.69 -2.02
N LYS A 99 15.05 -12.10 -3.08
CA LYS A 99 16.05 -11.02 -3.03
C LYS A 99 15.83 -10.04 -4.18
N VAL A 100 16.18 -8.79 -3.95
CA VAL A 100 16.28 -7.77 -4.99
C VAL A 100 17.53 -8.03 -5.84
N VAL A 101 17.44 -7.83 -7.16
CA VAL A 101 18.46 -8.22 -8.13
C VAL A 101 18.90 -7.05 -9.02
N GLY A 102 20.16 -7.10 -9.46
CA GLY A 102 20.75 -6.12 -10.38
C GLY A 102 20.81 -4.71 -9.78
N ASP A 103 20.74 -3.72 -10.67
CA ASP A 103 20.90 -2.30 -10.33
C ASP A 103 19.67 -1.73 -9.59
N THR A 104 18.58 -2.49 -9.51
CA THR A 104 17.38 -2.08 -8.75
C THR A 104 17.63 -2.00 -7.23
N ILE A 105 18.76 -2.53 -6.76
CA ILE A 105 19.18 -2.38 -5.36
C ILE A 105 19.39 -0.90 -4.96
N PHE A 106 19.76 -0.03 -5.90
CA PHE A 106 19.93 1.40 -5.62
C PHE A 106 18.61 2.11 -5.28
N ASN A 107 17.47 1.56 -5.73
CA ASN A 107 16.16 2.07 -5.32
C ASN A 107 15.91 1.88 -3.81
N LEU A 108 16.45 0.80 -3.23
CA LEU A 108 16.39 0.60 -1.77
C LEU A 108 17.27 1.58 -1.02
N ALA A 109 18.44 1.93 -1.57
CA ALA A 109 19.30 2.95 -0.96
C ALA A 109 18.56 4.30 -0.87
N ARG A 110 17.82 4.67 -1.92
CA ARG A 110 16.96 5.86 -1.90
C ARG A 110 15.84 5.76 -0.86
N MET A 111 15.27 4.57 -0.65
CA MET A 111 14.27 4.36 0.41
C MET A 111 14.88 4.51 1.82
N ASN A 112 16.15 4.14 2.01
CA ASN A 112 16.85 4.27 3.30
C ASN A 112 17.06 5.73 3.74
N GLU A 113 17.11 6.64 2.78
CA GLU A 113 17.34 8.08 3.00
C GLU A 113 16.05 8.87 3.26
N ILE A 114 14.88 8.22 3.20
CA ILE A 114 13.60 8.90 3.42
C ILE A 114 13.45 9.31 4.88
N ASP A 115 12.92 10.51 5.10
CA ASP A 115 12.59 11.01 6.43
C ASP A 115 11.29 10.37 6.95
N THR A 116 11.39 9.83 8.16
CA THR A 116 10.32 9.10 8.83
C THR A 116 10.01 9.74 10.18
N ASP A 117 8.77 9.57 10.62
CA ASP A 117 8.34 9.92 11.96
C ASP A 117 9.15 9.10 13.00
N PRO A 118 9.81 9.76 13.98
CA PRO A 118 10.59 9.08 15.01
C PRO A 118 9.80 8.14 15.92
N GLU A 119 8.48 8.32 16.08
CA GLU A 119 7.66 7.48 16.97
C GLU A 119 7.06 6.28 16.23
N THR A 120 6.66 6.46 14.98
CA THR A 120 5.90 5.46 14.23
C THR A 120 6.69 4.78 13.12
N ASP A 121 7.92 5.25 12.83
CA ASP A 121 8.74 4.83 11.68
C ASP A 121 8.03 5.02 10.32
N ARG A 122 6.94 5.81 10.29
CA ARG A 122 6.14 6.04 9.10
C ARG A 122 6.75 7.18 8.28
N PRO A 123 7.01 6.99 6.98
CA PRO A 123 7.47 8.08 6.13
C PRO A 123 6.44 9.21 6.03
N TYR A 124 6.90 10.47 6.00
CA TYR A 124 6.02 11.62 5.74
C TYR A 124 5.40 11.53 4.34
N GLU A 125 6.21 11.11 3.36
CA GLU A 125 5.80 10.83 1.99
C GLU A 125 6.04 9.34 1.69
N PRO A 126 5.07 8.46 2.00
CA PRO A 126 5.27 7.03 1.87
C PRO A 126 5.38 6.60 0.40
N PRO A 127 6.46 5.90 0.02
CA PRO A 127 6.57 5.32 -1.31
C PRO A 127 5.43 4.35 -1.57
N ARG A 128 4.97 4.30 -2.82
CA ARG A 128 3.84 3.49 -3.25
C ARG A 128 4.26 2.53 -4.36
N ILE A 129 3.74 1.31 -4.32
CA ILE A 129 3.80 0.35 -5.41
C ILE A 129 2.74 0.75 -6.44
N THR A 130 3.15 1.23 -7.61
CA THR A 130 2.19 1.65 -8.65
C THR A 130 1.51 0.45 -9.30
N SER A 131 2.31 -0.55 -9.69
CA SER A 131 1.85 -1.79 -10.30
C SER A 131 2.85 -2.91 -10.02
N THR A 132 2.41 -4.15 -10.19
CA THR A 132 3.29 -5.33 -10.12
C THR A 132 3.20 -6.16 -11.39
N GLU A 133 4.35 -6.67 -11.84
CA GLU A 133 4.46 -7.53 -13.02
C GLU A 133 5.25 -8.81 -12.66
N VAL A 134 4.70 -9.96 -13.03
CA VAL A 134 5.35 -11.27 -12.82
C VAL A 134 6.08 -11.67 -14.10
N LEU A 135 7.40 -11.43 -14.13
CA LEU A 135 8.24 -11.75 -15.30
C LEU A 135 8.33 -13.25 -15.59
N TRP A 136 8.33 -14.06 -14.54
CA TRP A 136 8.38 -15.51 -14.64
C TRP A 136 7.60 -16.14 -13.50
N ASN A 137 6.62 -16.97 -13.85
CA ASN A 137 5.81 -17.71 -12.89
C ASN A 137 6.23 -19.19 -12.87
N PRO A 138 6.78 -19.72 -11.76
CA PRO A 138 7.11 -21.13 -11.61
C PRO A 138 5.90 -22.05 -11.31
N PHE A 139 4.72 -21.48 -11.11
CA PHE A 139 3.53 -22.21 -10.67
C PHE A 139 2.47 -22.25 -11.77
N ASP A 140 2.20 -23.44 -12.29
CA ASP A 140 1.25 -23.66 -13.38
C ASP A 140 -0.22 -23.74 -12.91
N ASP A 141 -0.43 -23.85 -11.60
CA ASP A 141 -1.72 -24.12 -10.95
C ASP A 141 -2.24 -22.93 -10.13
N ILE A 142 -1.74 -21.71 -10.39
CA ILE A 142 -2.29 -20.50 -9.76
C ILE A 142 -3.63 -20.17 -10.41
N VAL A 143 -4.68 -20.14 -9.60
CA VAL A 143 -6.01 -19.67 -9.99
C VAL A 143 -6.24 -18.32 -9.32
N LEU A 144 -6.48 -17.29 -10.12
CA LEU A 144 -6.74 -15.94 -9.61
C LEU A 144 -8.11 -15.89 -8.93
N ARG A 145 -8.18 -15.27 -7.75
CA ARG A 145 -9.43 -15.04 -7.01
C ARG A 145 -10.28 -13.95 -7.64
N VAL A 146 -9.62 -13.00 -8.29
CA VAL A 146 -10.22 -11.84 -8.93
C VAL A 146 -9.65 -11.75 -10.33
N ASP A 147 -10.52 -11.57 -11.32
CA ASP A 147 -10.07 -11.20 -12.66
C ASP A 147 -9.58 -9.76 -12.62
N PRO A 148 -8.28 -9.47 -12.81
CA PRO A 148 -7.74 -8.12 -12.67
C PRO A 148 -8.41 -7.15 -13.65
N GLU A 149 -8.88 -7.62 -14.81
CA GLU A 149 -9.68 -6.81 -15.75
C GLU A 149 -11.08 -6.47 -15.23
N ALA A 150 -11.72 -7.37 -14.48
CA ALA A 150 -13.05 -7.12 -13.90
C ALA A 150 -12.95 -6.13 -12.73
N GLU A 151 -11.87 -6.21 -11.95
CA GLU A 151 -11.63 -5.25 -10.87
C GLU A 151 -11.18 -3.88 -11.39
N ALA A 152 -10.35 -3.84 -12.44
CA ALA A 152 -10.00 -2.59 -13.11
C ALA A 152 -11.25 -1.90 -13.68
N ARG A 153 -12.14 -2.64 -14.35
CA ARG A 153 -13.45 -2.13 -14.81
C ARG A 153 -14.30 -1.59 -13.67
N LYS A 154 -14.40 -2.31 -12.55
CA LYS A 154 -15.14 -1.84 -11.36
C LYS A 154 -14.52 -0.58 -10.73
N LYS A 155 -13.19 -0.49 -10.64
CA LYS A 155 -12.49 0.71 -10.14
C LYS A 155 -12.70 1.91 -11.06
N GLU A 156 -12.66 1.70 -12.38
CA GLU A 156 -12.91 2.74 -13.37
C GLU A 156 -14.36 3.23 -13.32
N GLU A 157 -15.33 2.31 -13.24
CA GLU A 157 -16.76 2.64 -13.06
C GLU A 157 -17.02 3.38 -11.74
N ALA A 158 -16.40 2.94 -10.63
CA ALA A 158 -16.52 3.60 -9.34
C ALA A 158 -15.89 5.00 -9.34
N ALA A 159 -14.73 5.17 -9.98
CA ALA A 159 -14.08 6.47 -10.13
C ALA A 159 -14.93 7.42 -11.00
N ALA A 160 -15.51 6.92 -12.09
CA ALA A 160 -16.42 7.68 -12.94
C ALA A 160 -17.69 8.11 -12.18
N GLN A 161 -18.26 7.22 -11.37
CA GLN A 161 -19.43 7.52 -10.52
C GLN A 161 -19.10 8.54 -9.43
N ALA A 162 -17.94 8.41 -8.76
CA ALA A 162 -17.49 9.37 -7.75
C ALA A 162 -17.23 10.76 -8.35
N ALA A 163 -16.62 10.82 -9.54
CA ALA A 163 -16.41 12.06 -10.28
C ALA A 163 -17.74 12.72 -10.69
N ALA A 164 -18.72 11.92 -11.16
CA ALA A 164 -20.05 12.40 -11.50
C ALA A 164 -20.82 12.91 -10.27
N GLU A 165 -20.70 12.25 -9.13
CA GLU A 165 -21.32 12.67 -7.87
C GLU A 165 -20.68 13.96 -7.33
N ALA A 166 -19.36 14.08 -7.39
CA ALA A 166 -18.64 15.31 -7.02
C ALA A 166 -19.04 16.50 -7.91
N ALA A 167 -19.17 16.28 -9.23
CA ALA A 167 -19.65 17.30 -10.17
C ALA A 167 -21.12 17.68 -9.93
N ARG A 168 -21.96 16.75 -9.47
CA ARG A 168 -23.36 17.02 -9.11
C ARG A 168 -23.46 17.81 -7.81
N LYS A 169 -22.63 17.49 -6.81
CA LYS A 169 -22.55 18.23 -5.53
C LYS A 169 -22.04 19.66 -5.74
N SER A 170 -21.02 19.87 -6.57
CA SER A 170 -20.51 21.22 -6.87
C SER A 170 -21.54 22.09 -7.61
N LYS A 171 -22.28 21.53 -8.57
CA LYS A 171 -23.41 22.22 -9.22
C LYS A 171 -24.55 22.55 -8.26
N ALA A 172 -24.85 21.67 -7.30
CA ALA A 172 -25.86 21.91 -6.28
C ALA A 172 -25.46 23.01 -5.29
N LEU A 173 -24.18 23.06 -4.87
CA LEU A 173 -23.65 24.14 -4.03
C LEU A 173 -23.66 25.50 -4.78
N ALA A 174 -23.29 25.52 -6.07
CA ALA A 174 -23.34 26.72 -6.88
C ALA A 174 -24.76 27.25 -7.10
N ALA A 175 -25.76 26.37 -7.18
CA ALA A 175 -27.17 26.76 -7.24
C ALA A 175 -27.68 27.32 -5.89
N LYS A 176 -27.21 26.77 -4.77
CA LYS A 176 -27.60 27.21 -3.41
C LYS A 176 -26.99 28.57 -3.04
N GLY A 177 -25.75 28.86 -3.47
CA GLY A 177 -25.10 30.15 -3.27
C GLY A 177 -25.76 31.32 -4.03
N LYS A 178 -26.40 31.04 -5.18
CA LYS A 178 -27.15 32.05 -5.95
C LYS A 178 -28.46 32.49 -5.28
N ASN A 179 -29.06 31.65 -4.44
CA ASN A 179 -30.30 31.97 -3.72
C ASN A 179 -30.08 32.77 -2.43
N LEU A 180 -28.87 32.80 -1.86
CA LEU A 180 -28.57 33.68 -0.70
C LEU A 180 -28.30 35.14 -1.11
N ALA A 181 -27.79 35.37 -2.33
CA ALA A 181 -27.51 36.72 -2.84
C ALA A 181 -28.78 37.52 -3.23
N LEU A 182 -29.96 36.89 -3.19
CA LEU A 182 -31.24 37.48 -3.59
C LEU A 182 -32.12 37.92 -2.39
N LEU A 183 -31.62 37.83 -1.16
CA LEU A 183 -32.33 38.18 0.08
C LEU A 183 -31.78 39.45 0.78
N SER A 184 -31.09 40.33 0.06
CA SER A 184 -30.55 41.59 0.61
C SER A 184 -31.01 42.80 -0.21
N PHE A 185 -32.27 43.21 -0.03
CA PHE A 185 -32.83 44.56 -0.28
C PHE A 185 -34.16 44.63 0.50
N GLY A 186 -34.50 45.64 1.29
CA GLY A 186 -33.83 46.86 1.73
C GLY A 186 -34.63 47.45 2.89
N ASP A 187 -34.01 48.31 3.69
CA ASP A 187 -34.73 49.18 4.61
C ASP A 187 -34.29 50.62 4.31
N GLN A 188 -35.29 51.45 4.01
CA GLN A 188 -35.17 52.80 3.50
C GLN A 188 -34.73 53.74 4.63
N ALA A 189 -33.61 54.43 4.46
CA ALA A 189 -33.33 55.64 5.22
C ALA A 189 -33.89 56.81 4.43
N GLU A 190 -35.01 57.36 4.92
CA GLU A 190 -35.60 58.62 4.48
C GLU A 190 -34.59 59.77 4.66
N GLU A 191 -34.42 60.55 3.60
CA GLU A 191 -33.95 61.93 3.67
C GLU A 191 -35.07 62.80 4.29
N GLU A 192 -34.79 63.49 5.39
CA GLU A 192 -35.46 64.75 5.70
C GLU A 192 -34.40 65.86 5.66
N GLU A 193 -34.58 66.77 4.70
CA GLU A 193 -33.93 68.09 4.63
C GLU A 193 -34.45 68.99 5.77
N GLU A 194 -33.54 69.54 6.58
CA GLU A 194 -33.31 70.98 6.87
C GLU A 194 -32.38 71.16 8.09
#